data_AF-A0A935RPP4-F1
#
_entry.id   AF-A0A935RPP4-F1
#
_cell.length_a   1.000
_cell.length_b   1.000
_cell.length_c   1.000
_cell.angle_alpha   90.00
_cell.angle_beta   90.00
_cell.angle_gamma   90.00
#
_symmetry.space_group_name_H-M   'P 1'
#
loop_
_entity.id
_entity.type
_entity.pdbx_description
1 polymer ?
#
loop_
_entity_poly.entity_id
_entity_poly.type
_entity_poly.pdbx_seq_one_letter_code
_entity_poly.pdbx_strand_id
1 'polypeptide(L)' 'MTLKQFLKENRAEIDAGIARALGMEHNPRPNDAERLLWVLNDAGLYRWARSEGVRI' A
#
# COMPACT_ATOMS: atom_id res chain seq x y z
N MET A 1 11.30 -9.29 -4.40
CA MET A 1 10.49 -8.07 -4.53
C MET A 1 11.16 -6.92 -3.77
N THR A 2 11.33 -5.74 -4.38
CA THR A 2 11.68 -4.51 -3.62
C THR A 2 10.42 -3.74 -3.26
N LEU A 3 10.48 -2.89 -2.24
CA LEU A 3 9.32 -2.08 -1.82
C LEU A 3 8.84 -1.16 -2.95
N LYS A 4 9.75 -0.56 -3.72
CA LYS A 4 9.38 0.27 -4.88
C LYS A 4 8.68 -0.53 -5.98
N GLN A 5 9.12 -1.77 -6.26
CA GLN A 5 8.45 -2.64 -7.23
C GLN A 5 7.07 -3.04 -6.75
N PHE A 6 6.96 -3.46 -5.48
CA PHE A 6 5.68 -3.80 -4.87
C PHE A 6 4.68 -2.65 -4.97
N LEU A 7 5.10 -1.42 -4.61
CA LEU A 7 4.24 -0.24 -4.73
C LEU A 7 3.82 -0.01 -6.18
N LYS A 8 4.73 -0.14 -7.16
CA LYS A 8 4.44 0.10 -8.57
C LYS A 8 3.48 -0.94 -9.16
N GLU A 9 3.65 -2.20 -8.82
CA GLU A 9 2.86 -3.33 -9.33
C GLU A 9 1.45 -3.35 -8.69
N ASN A 10 1.33 -2.90 -7.44
CA ASN A 10 0.10 -3.04 -6.65
C ASN A 10 -0.59 -1.69 -6.36
N ARG A 11 -0.30 -0.61 -7.11
CA ARG A 11 -0.82 0.75 -6.83
C ARG A 11 -2.33 0.78 -6.63
N ALA A 12 -3.09 0.17 -7.54
CA ALA A 12 -4.55 0.21 -7.52
C ALA A 12 -5.12 -0.51 -6.30
N GLU A 13 -4.53 -1.64 -5.91
CA GLU A 13 -5.01 -2.44 -4.80
C GLU A 13 -4.63 -1.83 -3.45
N ILE A 14 -3.43 -1.22 -3.37
CA ILE A 14 -3.02 -0.40 -2.23
C ILE A 14 -3.96 0.81 -2.09
N ASP A 15 -4.24 1.52 -3.18
CA ASP A 15 -5.16 2.66 -3.15
C ASP A 15 -6.58 2.27 -2.73
N ALA A 16 -7.08 1.12 -3.20
CA ALA A 16 -8.36 0.58 -2.77
C ALA A 16 -8.35 0.22 -1.27
N GLY A 17 -7.25 -0.37 -0.79
CA GLY A 17 -7.04 -0.65 0.64
C GLY A 17 -7.07 0.62 1.50
N ILE A 18 -6.37 1.67 1.04
CA ILE A 18 -6.34 2.99 1.69
C ILE A 18 -7.74 3.62 1.68
N ALA A 19 -8.41 3.63 0.53
CA ALA A 19 -9.77 4.18 0.40
C ALA A 19 -10.75 3.49 1.36
N ARG A 20 -10.71 2.15 1.43
CA ARG A 20 -11.53 1.36 2.34
C ARG A 20 -11.21 1.67 3.81
N ALA A 21 -9.93 1.81 4.17
CA ALA A 21 -9.53 2.15 5.53
C ALA A 21 -9.99 3.57 5.94
N LEU A 22 -10.06 4.49 4.98
CA LEU A 22 -10.55 5.86 5.18
C LEU A 22 -12.07 6.00 5.08
N GLY A 23 -12.81 4.95 4.69
CA GLY A 23 -14.24 5.03 4.42
C GLY A 23 -14.58 5.90 3.20
N MET A 24 -13.67 6.01 2.24
CA MET A 24 -13.79 6.82 1.03
C MET A 24 -13.95 5.93 -0.20
N GLU A 25 -14.50 6.49 -1.29
CA GLU A 25 -14.61 5.78 -2.58
C GLU A 25 -13.25 5.64 -3.27
N HIS A 26 -12.35 6.60 -3.08
CA HIS A 26 -11.02 6.61 -3.68
C HIS A 26 -9.95 7.10 -2.69
N ASN A 27 -8.70 6.73 -2.92
CA ASN A 27 -7.57 7.25 -2.16
C ASN A 27 -7.44 8.76 -2.45
N PRO A 28 -7.57 9.65 -1.45
CA PRO A 28 -7.48 11.09 -1.67
C PRO A 28 -6.07 11.55 -2.05
N ARG A 29 -5.04 10.73 -1.81
CA ARG A 29 -3.63 11.04 -2.09
C ARG A 29 -2.92 9.84 -2.74
N PRO A 30 -3.18 9.58 -4.03
CA PRO A 30 -2.65 8.43 -4.76
C PRO A 30 -1.20 8.65 -5.22
N ASN A 31 -0.28 8.91 -4.29
CA ASN A 31 1.15 9.06 -4.56
C ASN A 31 1.98 8.00 -3.83
N ASP A 32 3.17 7.69 -4.36
CA ASP A 32 3.98 6.58 -3.85
C ASP A 32 4.54 6.83 -2.44
N ALA A 33 4.72 8.08 -2.02
CA ALA A 33 5.17 8.40 -0.66
C ALA A 33 4.07 8.12 0.37
N GLU A 34 2.82 8.45 0.05
CA GLU A 34 1.67 8.13 0.91
C GLU A 34 1.43 6.63 0.94
N ARG A 35 1.46 5.94 -0.21
CA ARG A 35 1.34 4.47 -0.25
C ARG A 35 2.42 3.78 0.58
N LEU A 36 3.64 4.29 0.55
CA LEU A 36 4.73 3.79 1.38
C LEU A 36 4.39 3.91 2.87
N LEU A 37 3.93 5.08 3.31
CA LEU A 37 3.54 5.29 4.72
C LEU A 37 2.43 4.32 5.15
N TRP A 38 1.43 4.12 4.30
CA TRP A 38 0.37 3.14 4.58
C TRP A 38 0.90 1.71 4.67
N VAL A 39 1.75 1.28 3.74
CA VAL A 39 2.37 -0.06 3.80
C VAL A 39 3.21 -0.27 5.06
N LEU A 40 3.84 0.79 5.59
CA LEU A 40 4.65 0.70 6.80
C LEU A 40 3.83 0.74 8.10
N ASN A 41 2.66 1.37 8.10
CA ASN A 41 1.88 1.62 9.32
C ASN A 41 0.60 0.78 9.43
N ASP A 42 -0.02 0.39 8.31
CA ASP A 42 -1.19 -0.48 8.31
C ASP A 42 -0.77 -1.95 8.42
N ALA A 43 -1.29 -2.64 9.44
CA ALA A 43 -0.90 -4.03 9.71
C ALA A 43 -1.30 -5.00 8.57
N GLY A 44 -2.36 -4.70 7.82
CA GLY A 44 -2.80 -5.52 6.70
C GLY A 44 -1.87 -5.36 5.51
N LEU A 45 -1.63 -4.12 5.08
CA LEU A 45 -0.72 -3.81 3.97
C LEU A 45 0.72 -4.22 4.28
N TYR A 46 1.17 -4.05 5.53
CA TYR A 46 2.49 -4.49 5.97
C TYR A 46 2.66 -6.01 5.83
N ARG A 47 1.71 -6.79 6.37
CA ARG A 47 1.75 -8.26 6.31
C ARG A 47 1.69 -8.76 4.88
N TRP A 48 0.87 -8.13 4.05
CA TRP A 48 0.76 -8.47 2.63
C TRP A 48 2.07 -8.19 1.88
N ALA A 49 2.66 -7.01 2.05
CA ALA A 49 3.96 -6.70 1.47
C ALA A 49 5.05 -7.70 1.93
N ARG A 50 5.04 -8.12 3.19
CA ARG A 50 5.94 -9.18 3.70
C ARG A 50 5.67 -10.55 3.05
N SER A 51 4.41 -10.91 2.78
CA SER A 51 4.07 -12.19 2.11
C SER A 51 4.52 -12.21 0.65
N GLU A 52 4.53 -11.06 -0.02
CA GLU A 52 5.11 -10.88 -1.37
C GLU A 52 6.66 -10.89 -1.38
N GLY A 53 7.29 -11.15 -0.23
CA GLY A 53 8.74 -11.21 -0.10
C GLY A 53 9.41 -9.83 -0.17
N VAL A 54 8.67 -8.75 0.10
CA VAL A 54 9.25 -7.42 0.26
C VAL A 54 10.07 -7.37 1.54
N ARG A 55 11.32 -6.92 1.44
CA ARG A 55 12.15 -6.58 2.60
C ARG A 55 11.80 -5.16 3.04
N ILE A 56 10.97 -5.08 4.08
CA ILE A 56 10.56 -3.88 4.80
C ILE A 56 11.40 -3.76 6.07
#